data_AF-F0XWK3-F1
#
_entry.id   AF-F0XWK3-F1
#
_cell.length_a   1.000
_cell.length_b   1.000
_cell.length_c   1.000
_cell.angle_alpha   90.00
_cell.angle_beta   90.00
_cell.angle_gamma   90.00
#
_symmetry.space_group_name_H-M   'P 1'
#
loop_
_entity.id
_entity.type
_entity.pdbx_description
1 polymer ?
#
loop_
_entity_poly.entity_id
_entity_poly.type
_entity_poly.pdbx_seq_one_letter_code
_entity_poly.pdbx_strand_id
1 'polypeptide(L)'
;MRDRSVTQGVTVARPLLPLEKEDVYAVAHACGVPYFKDSTPSWSTRGRLRNELLPLLRDVYGAGCPRHVLRLALDSDSVRDLADSRIFGSFRATVTTHTLGTRAELGAHRDESDFFWKTSMRDLATRSGRGQLSAKALGVLLARLRGDAGGGGTSNAISPRSPSAPSPRSRPKSKGPPVAGWLELKKGWRAYLSAAGVLYLFDDAPFDPPPDEGASVRVDQARGDPQRLGHWDVEAFYDSDDDDDAPDGAALDRFFATGAFTYAVDAPPGEALRLASSGLRKYKPIQRLDDLTKSPKLRGAVPVAAPPSKPKADVVRVRVTATFVPPPKAA
;
A
#
# COMPACT_ATOMS: atom_id res chain seq x y z
N MET A 1 15.94 8.40 -19.70
CA MET A 1 14.80 9.02 -20.39
C MET A 1 14.47 8.15 -21.60
N ARG A 2 13.23 7.64 -21.73
CA ARG A 2 12.86 6.68 -22.78
C ARG A 2 12.12 7.37 -23.94
N ASP A 3 12.33 6.85 -25.15
CA ASP A 3 11.63 7.23 -26.38
C ASP A 3 10.12 6.97 -26.28
N ARG A 4 9.70 5.93 -25.54
CA ARG A 4 8.30 5.63 -25.20
C ARG A 4 8.15 5.35 -23.72
N SER A 5 7.05 5.83 -23.14
CA SER A 5 6.70 5.59 -21.73
C SER A 5 5.19 5.62 -21.54
N VAL A 6 4.64 4.78 -20.67
CA VAL A 6 3.23 4.86 -20.27
C VAL A 6 3.10 5.70 -19.00
N THR A 7 2.28 6.75 -19.03
CA THR A 7 1.96 7.61 -17.88
C THR A 7 0.45 7.65 -17.73
N GLN A 8 -0.07 7.20 -16.58
CA GLN A 8 -1.51 7.15 -16.30
C GLN A 8 -2.31 6.40 -17.39
N GLY A 9 -1.78 5.29 -17.89
CA GLY A 9 -2.40 4.52 -18.98
C GLY A 9 -2.21 5.12 -20.39
N VAL A 10 -1.66 6.32 -20.49
CA VAL A 10 -1.41 6.99 -21.78
C VAL A 10 0.02 6.73 -22.25
N THR A 11 0.17 6.27 -23.48
CA THR A 11 1.49 6.12 -24.11
C THR A 11 2.01 7.47 -24.59
N VAL A 12 3.13 7.91 -24.04
CA VAL A 12 3.84 9.13 -24.42
C VAL A 12 5.09 8.76 -25.22
N ALA A 13 5.16 9.21 -26.48
CA ALA A 13 6.30 9.04 -27.36
C ALA A 13 7.13 10.34 -27.47
N ARG A 14 8.46 10.20 -27.56
CA ARG A 14 9.46 11.28 -27.67
C ARG A 14 10.42 10.98 -28.82
N PRO A 15 9.94 10.95 -30.08
CA PRO A 15 10.74 10.51 -31.23
C PRO A 15 11.96 11.40 -31.50
N LEU A 16 11.90 12.68 -31.11
CA LEU A 16 12.99 13.65 -31.30
C LEU A 16 14.01 13.66 -30.15
N LEU A 17 13.88 12.77 -29.16
CA LEU A 17 14.79 12.70 -28.01
C LEU A 17 16.29 12.50 -28.37
N PRO A 18 16.67 11.71 -29.40
CA PRO A 18 18.08 11.51 -29.74
C PRO A 18 18.67 12.61 -30.63
N LEU A 19 17.85 13.57 -31.09
CA LEU A 19 18.28 14.61 -32.03
C LEU A 19 18.66 15.89 -31.28
N GLU A 20 19.71 16.55 -31.76
CA GLU A 20 20.05 17.89 -31.28
C GLU A 20 19.06 18.91 -31.85
N LYS A 21 18.89 20.04 -31.15
CA LYS A 21 17.90 21.06 -31.54
C LYS A 21 18.27 21.70 -32.88
N GLU A 22 19.56 21.84 -33.13
CA GLU A 22 20.13 22.34 -34.38
C GLU A 22 19.71 21.49 -35.58
N ASP A 23 19.69 20.16 -35.45
CA ASP A 23 19.26 19.23 -36.51
C ASP A 23 17.78 19.41 -36.85
N VAL A 24 16.94 19.58 -35.81
CA VAL A 24 15.50 19.84 -35.98
C VAL A 24 15.26 21.15 -36.73
N TYR A 25 16.03 22.19 -36.42
CA TYR A 25 15.94 23.48 -37.14
C TYR A 25 16.43 23.39 -38.58
N ALA A 26 17.52 22.68 -38.84
CA ALA A 26 18.04 22.50 -40.19
C ALA A 26 17.00 21.85 -41.12
N VAL A 27 16.31 20.81 -40.64
CA VAL A 27 15.21 20.17 -41.39
C VAL A 27 14.04 21.14 -41.59
N ALA A 28 13.62 21.86 -40.55
CA ALA A 28 12.54 22.83 -40.67
C ALA A 28 12.84 23.92 -41.71
N HIS A 29 14.08 24.43 -41.75
CA HIS A 29 14.52 25.40 -42.75
C HIS A 29 14.57 24.81 -44.16
N ALA A 30 15.16 23.62 -44.31
CA ALA A 30 15.26 22.94 -45.60
C ALA A 30 13.89 22.61 -46.21
N CYS A 31 12.91 22.27 -45.37
CA CYS A 31 11.55 21.96 -45.79
C CYS A 31 10.60 23.17 -45.79
N GLY A 32 11.06 24.37 -45.43
CA GLY A 32 10.22 25.56 -45.36
C GLY A 32 9.11 25.49 -44.30
N VAL A 33 9.30 24.72 -43.22
CA VAL A 33 8.32 24.56 -42.14
C VAL A 33 8.39 25.78 -41.20
N PRO A 34 7.33 26.61 -41.11
CA PRO A 34 7.31 27.74 -40.20
C PRO A 34 7.15 27.28 -38.74
N TYR A 35 7.77 28.00 -37.81
CA TYR A 35 7.66 27.72 -36.37
C TYR A 35 7.77 29.00 -35.53
N PHE A 36 7.17 28.98 -34.34
CA PHE A 36 7.26 30.10 -33.39
C PHE A 36 8.64 30.16 -32.72
N LYS A 37 9.11 31.38 -32.44
CA LYS A 37 10.33 31.59 -31.64
C LYS A 37 10.14 31.09 -30.22
N ASP A 38 11.24 30.72 -29.58
CA ASP A 38 11.25 30.29 -28.19
C ASP A 38 10.81 31.43 -27.27
N SER A 39 9.63 31.30 -26.68
CA SER A 39 9.05 32.27 -25.73
C SER A 39 9.32 31.89 -24.26
N THR A 40 10.21 30.92 -24.00
CA THR A 40 10.53 30.51 -22.63
C THR A 40 11.12 31.69 -21.84
N PRO A 41 10.48 32.16 -20.75
CA PRO A 41 10.96 33.35 -20.05
C PRO A 41 12.34 33.13 -19.40
N SER A 42 13.22 34.12 -19.49
CA SER A 42 14.58 34.08 -18.95
C SER A 42 14.63 33.89 -17.43
N TRP A 43 13.64 34.41 -16.70
CA TRP A 43 13.55 34.27 -15.25
C TRP A 43 13.20 32.85 -14.78
N SER A 44 12.68 31.99 -15.65
CA SER A 44 12.30 30.62 -15.29
C SER A 44 13.54 29.72 -15.15
N THR A 45 13.48 28.69 -14.30
CA THR A 45 14.57 27.70 -14.16
C THR A 45 14.95 27.09 -15.52
N ARG A 46 13.95 26.82 -16.37
CA ARG A 46 14.16 26.30 -17.73
C ARG A 46 14.87 27.33 -18.63
N GLY A 47 14.48 28.60 -18.55
CA GLY A 47 15.09 29.70 -19.29
C GLY A 47 16.54 29.92 -18.90
N ARG A 48 16.82 30.01 -17.59
CA ARG A 48 18.20 30.12 -17.07
C ARG A 48 19.07 28.92 -17.47
N LEU A 49 18.55 27.70 -17.34
CA LEU A 49 19.28 26.50 -17.74
C LEU A 49 19.66 26.54 -19.23
N ARG A 50 18.73 26.96 -20.10
CA ARG A 50 18.94 27.03 -21.54
C ARG A 50 19.84 28.18 -21.98
N ASN A 51 19.63 29.36 -21.43
CA ASN A 51 20.24 30.60 -21.94
C ASN A 51 21.56 30.93 -21.25
N GLU A 52 21.81 30.41 -20.05
CA GLU A 52 23.00 30.73 -19.25
C GLU A 52 23.84 29.49 -18.99
N LEU A 53 23.26 28.47 -18.34
CA LEU A 53 24.03 27.31 -17.85
C LEU A 53 24.53 26.39 -18.98
N LEU A 54 23.66 25.99 -19.92
CA LEU A 54 24.07 25.11 -21.02
C LEU A 54 25.15 25.74 -21.92
N PRO A 55 25.06 27.03 -22.31
CA PRO A 55 26.15 27.72 -23.02
C PRO A 55 27.45 27.71 -22.24
N LEU A 56 27.41 28.04 -20.93
CA LEU A 56 28.59 28.02 -20.07
C LEU A 56 29.22 26.61 -20.00
N LEU A 57 28.40 25.56 -19.88
CA LEU A 57 28.90 24.18 -19.90
C LEU A 57 29.52 23.80 -21.25
N ARG A 58 28.96 24.27 -22.37
CA ARG A 58 29.55 24.07 -23.71
C ARG A 58 30.87 24.83 -23.87
N ASP A 59 31.01 26.01 -23.28
CA ASP A 59 32.25 26.79 -23.29
C ASP A 59 33.36 26.09 -22.48
N VAL A 60 33.04 25.64 -21.26
CA VAL A 60 34.01 25.00 -20.35
C VAL A 60 34.40 23.58 -20.79
N TYR A 61 33.42 22.76 -21.22
CA TYR A 61 33.62 21.32 -21.49
C TYR A 61 33.53 20.96 -22.98
N GLY A 62 33.34 21.94 -23.86
CA GLY A 62 33.22 21.76 -25.30
C GLY A 62 31.82 21.39 -25.79
N ALA A 63 31.65 21.41 -27.11
CA ALA A 63 30.37 21.22 -27.79
C ALA A 63 29.71 19.85 -27.53
N GLY A 64 30.49 18.83 -27.13
CA GLY A 64 30.00 17.49 -26.82
C GLY A 64 29.37 17.32 -25.43
N CYS A 65 29.45 18.33 -24.56
CA CYS A 65 28.94 18.25 -23.18
C CYS A 65 27.46 17.80 -23.08
N PRO A 66 26.51 18.35 -23.85
CA PRO A 66 25.10 17.93 -23.79
C PRO A 66 24.92 16.43 -24.08
N ARG A 67 25.68 15.91 -25.05
CA ARG A 67 25.66 14.48 -25.41
C ARG A 67 26.21 13.60 -24.29
N HIS A 68 27.22 14.05 -23.54
CA HIS A 68 27.70 13.33 -22.36
C HIS A 68 26.66 13.30 -21.23
N VAL A 69 25.93 14.41 -21.01
CA VAL A 69 24.83 14.45 -20.03
C VAL A 69 23.70 13.52 -20.45
N LEU A 70 23.35 13.48 -21.74
CA LEU A 70 22.38 12.53 -22.27
C LEU A 70 22.84 11.08 -22.05
N ARG A 71 24.11 10.77 -22.34
CA ARG A 71 24.67 9.43 -22.11
C ARG A 71 24.63 9.04 -20.64
N LEU A 72 24.99 9.95 -19.73
CA LEU A 72 24.86 9.73 -18.29
C LEU A 72 23.42 9.42 -17.87
N ALA A 73 22.43 10.07 -18.48
CA ALA A 73 21.03 9.79 -18.22
C ALA A 73 20.60 8.39 -18.72
N LEU A 74 21.15 7.93 -19.86
CA LEU A 74 20.92 6.57 -20.37
C LEU A 74 21.61 5.51 -19.52
N ASP A 75 22.85 5.76 -19.10
CA ASP A 75 23.60 4.87 -18.21
C ASP A 75 22.90 4.78 -16.84
N SER A 76 22.35 5.89 -16.34
CA SER A 76 21.55 5.92 -15.11
C SER A 76 20.28 5.07 -15.20
N ASP A 77 19.61 5.03 -16.36
CA ASP A 77 18.48 4.13 -16.59
C ASP A 77 18.95 2.66 -16.56
N SER A 78 20.10 2.36 -17.18
CA SER A 78 20.67 1.00 -17.17
C SER A 78 21.03 0.53 -15.76
N VAL A 79 21.62 1.43 -14.95
CA VAL A 79 21.90 1.17 -13.52
C VAL A 79 20.60 0.97 -12.75
N ARG A 80 19.56 1.75 -13.04
CA ARG A 80 18.23 1.55 -12.43
C ARG A 80 17.67 0.19 -12.78
N ASP A 81 17.70 -0.23 -14.04
CA ASP A 81 17.15 -1.52 -14.49
C ASP A 81 17.93 -2.70 -13.85
N LEU A 82 19.26 -2.54 -13.67
CA LEU A 82 20.08 -3.50 -12.93
C LEU A 82 19.71 -3.54 -11.44
N ALA A 83 19.59 -2.39 -10.78
CA ALA A 83 19.18 -2.33 -9.38
C ALA A 83 17.77 -2.88 -9.18
N ASP A 84 16.85 -2.56 -10.08
CA ASP A 84 15.48 -3.05 -10.08
C ASP A 84 15.40 -4.56 -10.21
N SER A 85 16.20 -5.17 -11.08
CA SER A 85 16.23 -6.63 -11.24
C SER A 85 16.95 -7.36 -10.11
N ARG A 86 18.09 -6.83 -9.63
CA ARG A 86 18.97 -7.52 -8.68
C ARG A 86 18.67 -7.23 -7.22
N ILE A 87 18.23 -6.01 -6.91
CA ILE A 87 18.03 -5.54 -5.54
C ILE A 87 16.54 -5.57 -5.21
N PHE A 88 15.71 -4.93 -6.04
CA PHE A 88 14.28 -4.75 -5.74
C PHE A 88 13.38 -5.86 -6.27
N GLY A 89 13.87 -6.65 -7.24
CA GLY A 89 13.07 -7.63 -7.98
C GLY A 89 12.48 -8.71 -7.09
N SER A 90 13.28 -9.21 -6.14
CA SER A 90 12.85 -10.21 -5.15
C SER A 90 11.68 -9.71 -4.32
N PHE A 91 11.79 -8.50 -3.74
CA PHE A 91 10.69 -7.90 -2.98
C PHE A 91 9.47 -7.63 -3.85
N ARG A 92 9.65 -7.05 -5.05
CA ARG A 92 8.54 -6.75 -5.96
C ARG A 92 7.75 -7.99 -6.37
N ALA A 93 8.41 -9.13 -6.50
CA ALA A 93 7.75 -10.41 -6.80
C ALA A 93 6.85 -10.90 -5.66
N THR A 94 7.10 -10.46 -4.42
CA THR A 94 6.23 -10.78 -3.27
C THR A 94 4.98 -9.91 -3.19
N VAL A 95 4.92 -8.82 -3.98
CA VAL A 95 3.81 -7.88 -3.94
C VAL A 95 2.66 -8.40 -4.79
N THR A 96 1.55 -8.73 -4.16
CA THR A 96 0.33 -9.22 -4.82
C THR A 96 -0.85 -8.30 -4.55
N THR A 97 -1.61 -7.98 -5.60
CA THR A 97 -2.87 -7.24 -5.46
C THR A 97 -4.03 -8.22 -5.40
N HIS A 98 -4.90 -8.01 -4.43
CA HIS A 98 -6.07 -8.83 -4.12
C HIS A 98 -7.32 -7.96 -4.04
N THR A 99 -8.46 -8.60 -3.78
CA THR A 99 -9.78 -7.95 -3.72
C THR A 99 -9.83 -6.83 -2.67
N LEU A 100 -9.20 -7.02 -1.50
CA LEU A 100 -9.22 -6.03 -0.43
C LEU A 100 -8.04 -5.05 -0.43
N GLY A 101 -7.07 -5.21 -1.34
CA GLY A 101 -5.91 -4.32 -1.45
C GLY A 101 -4.61 -5.02 -1.83
N THR A 102 -3.47 -4.54 -1.33
CA THR A 102 -2.14 -5.08 -1.69
C THR A 102 -1.47 -5.81 -0.52
N ARG A 103 -0.92 -7.00 -0.76
CA ARG A 103 -0.12 -7.82 0.16
C ARG A 103 1.36 -7.78 -0.25
N ALA A 104 2.28 -7.77 0.70
CA ALA A 104 3.73 -7.83 0.43
C ALA A 104 4.48 -8.58 1.54
N GLU A 105 5.44 -9.42 1.18
CA GLU A 105 6.25 -10.18 2.15
C GLU A 105 7.50 -9.38 2.52
N LEU A 106 7.50 -8.80 3.73
CA LEU A 106 8.61 -7.99 4.22
C LEU A 106 9.66 -8.82 4.97
N GLY A 107 9.24 -9.97 5.53
CA GLY A 107 10.07 -10.77 6.44
C GLY A 107 11.42 -11.17 5.85
N ALA A 108 11.45 -11.59 4.59
CA ALA A 108 12.67 -11.98 3.87
C ALA A 108 13.67 -10.82 3.69
N HIS A 109 13.21 -9.57 3.80
CA HIS A 109 14.00 -8.36 3.54
C HIS A 109 14.19 -7.49 4.80
N ARG A 110 13.83 -7.98 6.00
CA ARG A 110 13.79 -7.18 7.23
C ARG A 110 15.11 -6.47 7.59
N ASP A 111 16.24 -7.08 7.23
CA ASP A 111 17.59 -6.60 7.53
C ASP A 111 18.18 -5.74 6.40
N GLU A 112 17.38 -5.40 5.38
CA GLU A 112 17.77 -4.51 4.29
C GLU A 112 17.94 -3.06 4.72
N SER A 113 18.67 -2.31 3.90
CA SER A 113 19.02 -0.91 4.16
C SER A 113 17.82 0.05 4.14
N ASP A 114 17.96 1.22 4.77
CA ASP A 114 16.94 2.27 4.69
C ASP A 114 16.70 2.75 3.26
N PHE A 115 17.74 2.75 2.41
CA PHE A 115 17.61 3.08 0.99
C PHE A 115 16.71 2.08 0.27
N PHE A 116 16.90 0.79 0.56
CA PHE A 116 16.06 -0.26 0.02
C PHE A 116 14.59 0.01 0.37
N TRP A 117 14.31 0.19 1.67
CA TRP A 117 12.95 0.36 2.15
C TRP A 117 12.28 1.65 1.68
N LYS A 118 13.00 2.77 1.61
CA LYS A 118 12.48 4.03 1.05
C LYS A 118 12.08 3.86 -0.42
N THR A 119 12.84 3.07 -1.18
CA THR A 119 12.60 2.86 -2.61
C THR A 119 11.48 1.86 -2.83
N SER A 120 11.53 0.70 -2.16
CA SER A 120 10.50 -0.35 -2.18
C SER A 120 9.12 0.17 -1.76
N MET A 121 9.04 0.94 -0.67
CA MET A 121 7.76 1.48 -0.20
C MET A 121 7.25 2.63 -1.08
N ARG A 122 8.14 3.38 -1.75
CA ARG A 122 7.72 4.37 -2.76
C ARG A 122 7.10 3.69 -3.96
N ASP A 123 7.74 2.64 -4.49
CA ASP A 123 7.22 1.86 -5.61
C ASP A 123 5.87 1.22 -5.26
N LEU A 124 5.77 0.60 -4.07
CA LEU A 124 4.51 0.06 -3.55
C LEU A 124 3.42 1.14 -3.46
N ALA A 125 3.74 2.32 -2.91
CA ALA A 125 2.80 3.44 -2.85
C ALA A 125 2.30 3.84 -4.26
N THR A 126 3.22 4.01 -5.21
CA THR A 126 2.87 4.38 -6.59
C THR A 126 2.01 3.32 -7.28
N ARG A 127 2.33 2.03 -7.13
CA ARG A 127 1.56 0.93 -7.70
C ARG A 127 0.15 0.83 -7.13
N SER A 128 0.00 1.05 -5.82
CA SER A 128 -1.31 1.05 -5.16
C SER A 128 -2.07 2.37 -5.32
N GLY A 129 -1.58 3.34 -6.10
CA GLY A 129 -2.23 4.65 -6.27
C GLY A 129 -2.22 5.53 -5.02
N ARG A 130 -1.33 5.25 -4.07
CA ARG A 130 -1.25 5.89 -2.76
C ARG A 130 -0.13 6.92 -2.71
N GLY A 131 -0.33 7.98 -1.93
CA GLY A 131 0.72 8.97 -1.71
C GLY A 131 1.88 8.42 -0.87
N GLN A 132 3.10 8.87 -1.15
CA GLN A 132 4.34 8.42 -0.49
C GLN A 132 4.27 8.43 1.06
N LEU A 133 4.97 7.48 1.67
CA LEU A 133 5.14 7.37 3.12
C LEU A 133 6.15 8.39 3.65
N SER A 134 5.88 8.91 4.84
CA SER A 134 6.85 9.74 5.57
C SER A 134 8.00 8.88 6.10
N ALA A 135 9.18 9.50 6.30
CA ALA A 135 10.31 8.80 6.91
C ALA A 135 9.99 8.29 8.33
N LYS A 136 9.18 9.02 9.10
CA LYS A 136 8.71 8.62 10.44
C LYS A 136 7.86 7.35 10.38
N ALA A 137 6.90 7.30 9.46
CA ALA A 137 6.04 6.14 9.26
C ALA A 137 6.82 4.90 8.83
N LEU A 138 7.80 5.09 7.93
CA LEU A 138 8.70 4.02 7.54
C LEU A 138 9.52 3.51 8.73
N GLY A 139 10.00 4.40 9.59
CA GLY A 139 10.70 4.02 10.82
C GLY A 139 9.85 3.15 11.75
N VAL A 140 8.56 3.48 11.94
CA VAL A 140 7.63 2.68 12.75
C VAL A 140 7.42 1.29 12.16
N LEU A 141 7.24 1.20 10.83
CA LEU A 141 7.12 -0.08 10.12
C LEU A 141 8.37 -0.94 10.34
N LEU A 142 9.57 -0.37 10.13
CA LEU A 142 10.82 -1.10 10.24
C LEU A 142 11.14 -1.52 11.67
N ALA A 143 10.81 -0.69 12.66
CA ALA A 143 10.94 -1.05 14.08
C ALA A 143 10.09 -2.29 14.40
N ARG A 144 8.81 -2.31 14.00
CA ARG A 144 7.94 -3.47 14.20
C ARG A 144 8.39 -4.70 13.43
N LEU A 145 8.81 -4.53 12.18
CA LEU A 145 9.32 -5.62 11.34
C LEU A 145 10.58 -6.27 11.93
N ARG A 146 11.43 -5.50 12.61
CA ARG A 146 12.67 -5.97 13.23
C ARG A 146 12.51 -6.47 14.68
N GLY A 147 11.28 -6.44 15.21
CA GLY A 147 10.98 -6.89 16.57
C GLY A 147 11.20 -5.85 17.66
N ASP A 148 11.42 -4.58 17.30
CA ASP A 148 11.63 -3.50 18.27
C ASP A 148 10.28 -3.06 18.86
N ALA A 149 9.86 -3.72 19.95
CA ALA A 149 8.61 -3.46 20.65
C ALA A 149 8.48 -2.03 21.25
N GLY A 150 9.55 -1.23 21.24
CA GLY A 150 9.65 0.07 21.96
C GLY A 150 9.69 1.35 21.12
N GLY A 151 9.48 1.30 19.80
CA GLY A 151 9.80 2.40 18.87
C GLY A 151 8.81 3.57 18.76
N GLY A 152 8.20 4.04 19.86
CA GLY A 152 7.39 5.28 19.88
C GLY A 152 8.20 6.56 20.08
N GLY A 153 9.47 6.45 20.50
CA GLY A 153 10.37 7.57 20.71
C GLY A 153 10.99 8.04 19.41
N THR A 154 10.51 9.14 18.86
CA THR A 154 11.21 9.88 17.81
C THR A 154 12.57 10.33 18.32
N SER A 155 13.64 9.61 18.01
CA SER A 155 14.99 10.16 18.07
C SER A 155 15.15 11.13 16.90
N ASN A 156 14.55 12.32 17.02
CA ASN A 156 14.80 13.46 16.16
C ASN A 156 16.12 14.15 16.54
N ALA A 157 17.14 13.36 16.88
CA ALA A 157 18.50 13.86 17.06
C ALA A 157 19.22 13.78 15.71
N ILE A 158 18.91 14.72 14.83
CA ILE A 158 19.91 15.21 13.88
C ILE A 158 20.87 16.03 14.74
N SER A 159 21.78 15.35 15.44
CA SER A 159 22.96 16.03 15.97
C SER A 159 23.79 16.48 14.77
N PRO A 160 24.27 17.74 14.74
CA PRO A 160 25.26 18.15 13.75
C PRO A 160 26.53 17.33 14.00
N ARG A 161 26.76 16.32 13.16
CA ARG A 161 27.96 15.48 13.23
C ARG A 161 29.13 16.28 12.67
N SER A 162 30.11 16.51 13.54
CA SER A 162 31.48 16.87 13.18
C SER A 162 32.06 15.87 12.17
N PRO A 163 32.93 16.30 11.23
CA PRO A 163 33.43 15.51 10.12
C PRO A 163 34.58 14.58 10.52
N SER A 164 34.39 13.75 11.56
CA SER A 164 35.35 12.68 11.88
C SER A 164 34.93 11.36 11.21
N ALA A 165 35.96 10.64 10.77
CA ALA A 165 35.98 9.49 9.86
C ALA A 165 34.77 8.52 9.86
N PRO A 166 34.44 7.90 8.70
CA PRO A 166 33.37 6.93 8.60
C PRO A 166 33.75 5.64 9.33
N SER A 167 33.35 5.53 10.60
CA SER A 167 33.31 4.23 11.27
C SER A 167 32.25 3.36 10.57
N PRO A 168 32.58 2.10 10.21
CA PRO A 168 31.66 1.22 9.50
C PRO A 168 30.42 1.01 10.38
N ARG A 169 29.29 1.62 9.98
CA ARG A 169 28.02 1.44 10.67
C ARG A 169 27.64 -0.03 10.57
N SER A 170 27.88 -0.78 11.65
CA SER A 170 27.39 -2.15 11.80
C SER A 170 25.89 -2.15 11.51
N ARG A 171 25.45 -3.00 10.57
CA ARG A 171 24.02 -3.16 10.27
C ARG A 171 23.26 -3.43 11.58
N PRO A 172 22.17 -2.71 11.87
CA PRO A 172 21.36 -3.01 13.04
C PRO A 172 20.85 -4.44 12.90
N LYS A 173 21.31 -5.34 13.78
CA LYS A 173 20.84 -6.72 13.80
C LYS A 173 19.40 -6.73 14.31
N SER A 174 18.51 -7.46 13.63
CA SER A 174 17.15 -7.72 14.12
C SER A 174 17.20 -8.35 15.51
N LYS A 175 16.34 -7.84 16.43
CA LYS A 175 16.33 -8.23 17.84
C LYS A 175 15.26 -9.29 18.17
N GLY A 176 14.36 -9.58 17.23
CA GLY A 176 13.30 -10.54 17.44
C GLY A 176 12.44 -10.79 16.20
N PRO A 177 11.39 -11.61 16.33
CA PRO A 177 10.39 -11.79 15.28
C PRO A 177 9.61 -10.49 15.06
N PRO A 178 8.99 -10.31 13.87
CA PRO A 178 8.09 -9.20 13.61
C PRO A 178 6.98 -9.11 14.67
N VAL A 179 6.70 -7.89 15.13
CA VAL A 179 5.58 -7.62 16.03
C VAL A 179 4.32 -7.38 15.21
N ALA A 180 3.38 -8.31 15.29
CA ALA A 180 2.09 -8.21 14.62
C ALA A 180 1.29 -6.99 15.10
N GLY A 181 0.47 -6.41 14.22
CA GLY A 181 -0.44 -5.33 14.60
C GLY A 181 -0.71 -4.31 13.50
N TRP A 182 -1.73 -3.48 13.73
CA TRP A 182 -2.00 -2.31 12.91
C TRP A 182 -0.88 -1.28 12.97
N LEU A 183 -0.66 -0.65 11.81
CA LEU A 183 0.28 0.42 11.60
C LEU A 183 -0.45 1.64 11.04
N GLU A 184 -0.31 2.77 11.71
CA GLU A 184 -0.74 4.05 11.17
C GLU A 184 0.39 4.69 10.35
N LEU A 185 0.55 4.21 9.11
CA LEU A 185 1.61 4.71 8.25
C LEU A 185 1.30 6.11 7.69
N LYS A 186 0.04 6.34 7.32
CA LYS A 186 -0.45 7.61 6.79
C LYS A 186 -1.98 7.61 6.89
N LYS A 187 -2.61 8.78 6.86
CA LYS A 187 -4.07 8.88 6.69
C LYS A 187 -4.48 8.13 5.40
N GLY A 188 -5.47 7.25 5.48
CA GLY A 188 -5.91 6.36 4.38
C GLY A 188 -5.06 5.10 4.17
N TRP A 189 -3.93 4.94 4.87
CA TRP A 189 -3.16 3.69 4.83
C TRP A 189 -3.62 2.79 5.98
N ARG A 190 -4.63 1.98 5.71
CA ARG A 190 -5.05 0.89 6.60
C ARG A 190 -4.05 -0.25 6.42
N ALA A 191 -3.00 -0.27 7.25
CA ALA A 191 -1.89 -1.20 7.12
C ALA A 191 -1.81 -2.15 8.31
N TYR A 192 -1.69 -3.45 8.04
CA TYR A 192 -1.56 -4.49 9.04
C TYR A 192 -0.28 -5.30 8.79
N LEU A 193 0.52 -5.51 9.82
CA LEU A 193 1.71 -6.36 9.77
C LEU A 193 1.44 -7.65 10.53
N SER A 194 1.64 -8.81 9.91
CA SER A 194 1.54 -10.10 10.60
C SER A 194 2.83 -10.47 11.34
N ALA A 195 2.73 -11.44 12.27
CA ALA A 195 3.89 -12.01 12.96
C ALA A 195 4.89 -12.69 12.00
N ALA A 196 4.42 -13.15 10.85
CA ALA A 196 5.26 -13.70 9.77
C ALA A 196 6.00 -12.61 8.97
N GLY A 197 5.74 -11.32 9.24
CA GLY A 197 6.33 -10.21 8.48
C GLY A 197 5.66 -9.98 7.13
N VAL A 198 4.38 -10.32 6.99
CA VAL A 198 3.57 -10.00 5.81
C VAL A 198 2.82 -8.70 6.06
N LEU A 199 2.93 -7.74 5.14
CA LEU A 199 2.22 -6.48 5.16
C LEU A 199 0.96 -6.57 4.30
N TYR A 200 -0.16 -6.19 4.89
CA TYR A 200 -1.45 -6.06 4.23
C TYR A 200 -1.82 -4.57 4.20
N LEU A 201 -1.99 -4.03 2.99
CA LEU A 201 -2.44 -2.66 2.74
C LEU A 201 -3.87 -2.72 2.20
N PHE A 202 -4.84 -2.39 3.04
CA PHE A 202 -6.25 -2.44 2.66
C PHE A 202 -6.68 -1.18 1.91
N ASP A 203 -7.44 -1.35 0.84
CA ASP A 203 -8.15 -0.28 0.16
C ASP A 203 -9.26 0.30 1.04
N ASP A 204 -9.68 1.53 0.73
CA ASP A 204 -10.73 2.19 1.52
C ASP A 204 -12.13 1.72 1.10
N ALA A 205 -12.30 1.26 -0.14
CA ALA A 205 -13.59 0.82 -0.70
C ALA A 205 -14.33 -0.28 0.11
N PRO A 206 -13.65 -1.29 0.70
CA PRO A 206 -14.29 -2.25 1.62
C PRO A 206 -14.92 -1.64 2.87
N PHE A 207 -14.61 -0.38 3.17
CA PHE A 207 -14.99 0.25 4.42
C PHE A 207 -15.82 1.53 4.25
N ASP A 208 -16.01 2.00 3.01
CA ASP A 208 -16.72 3.23 2.69
C ASP A 208 -17.80 2.96 1.61
N PRO A 209 -19.09 3.25 1.87
CA PRO A 209 -19.65 3.70 3.14
C PRO A 209 -19.69 2.56 4.18
N PRO A 210 -19.63 2.89 5.49
CA PRO A 210 -19.92 1.91 6.51
C PRO A 210 -21.38 1.43 6.37
N PRO A 211 -21.69 0.16 6.72
CA PRO A 211 -23.06 -0.30 6.79
C PRO A 211 -23.89 0.58 7.74
N ASP A 212 -25.18 0.74 7.41
CA ASP A 212 -26.10 1.59 8.16
C ASP A 212 -26.18 1.17 9.62
N GLU A 213 -26.13 2.16 10.51
CA GLU A 213 -26.24 1.92 11.95
C GLU A 213 -27.59 1.26 12.26
N GLY A 214 -27.56 0.08 12.89
CA GLY A 214 -28.76 -0.67 13.24
C GLY A 214 -29.30 -1.59 12.15
N ALA A 215 -28.63 -1.72 11.00
CA ALA A 215 -28.94 -2.80 10.06
C ALA A 215 -28.89 -4.16 10.77
N SER A 216 -29.75 -5.08 10.33
CA SER A 216 -29.89 -6.40 10.95
C SER A 216 -29.83 -7.50 9.90
N VAL A 217 -29.12 -8.58 10.23
CA VAL A 217 -29.05 -9.79 9.40
C VAL A 217 -30.01 -10.82 9.97
N ARG A 218 -30.88 -11.37 9.12
CA ARG A 218 -31.75 -12.49 9.53
C ARG A 218 -30.92 -13.77 9.68
N VAL A 219 -31.20 -14.53 10.74
CA VAL A 219 -30.58 -15.84 10.97
C VAL A 219 -31.56 -16.89 10.51
N ASP A 220 -31.19 -17.62 9.46
CA ASP A 220 -32.01 -18.67 8.89
C ASP A 220 -31.57 -20.06 9.39
N GLN A 221 -32.49 -21.04 9.37
CA GLN A 221 -32.20 -22.43 9.76
C GLN A 221 -31.24 -23.14 8.80
N ALA A 222 -31.25 -22.72 7.54
CA ALA A 222 -30.35 -23.17 6.49
C ALA A 222 -29.68 -21.95 5.88
N ARG A 223 -28.68 -22.20 5.03
CA ARG A 223 -28.01 -21.14 4.26
C ARG A 223 -29.02 -20.47 3.33
N GLY A 224 -29.44 -19.26 3.71
CA GLY A 224 -30.38 -18.44 2.94
C GLY A 224 -29.69 -17.53 1.92
N ASP A 225 -30.48 -16.69 1.26
CA ASP A 225 -29.96 -15.68 0.33
C ASP A 225 -29.15 -14.61 1.10
N PRO A 226 -27.97 -14.22 0.61
CA PRO A 226 -27.15 -13.19 1.24
C PRO A 226 -27.90 -11.85 1.34
N GLN A 227 -27.79 -11.21 2.49
CA GLN A 227 -28.32 -9.86 2.73
C GLN A 227 -27.24 -8.83 2.48
N ARG A 228 -27.54 -7.88 1.59
CA ARG A 228 -26.59 -6.83 1.22
C ARG A 228 -26.59 -5.70 2.24
N LEU A 229 -25.42 -5.46 2.85
CA LEU A 229 -25.13 -4.42 3.82
C LEU A 229 -23.99 -3.54 3.28
N GLY A 230 -24.35 -2.45 2.59
CA GLY A 230 -23.39 -1.61 1.88
C GLY A 230 -22.67 -2.38 0.76
N HIS A 231 -21.35 -2.58 0.94
CA HIS A 231 -20.51 -3.38 0.04
C HIS A 231 -20.29 -4.82 0.49
N TRP A 232 -21.09 -5.32 1.43
CA TRP A 232 -20.94 -6.68 1.95
C TRP A 232 -22.21 -7.49 1.73
N ASP A 233 -22.06 -8.69 1.19
CA ASP A 233 -23.10 -9.71 1.17
C ASP A 233 -22.92 -10.59 2.40
N VAL A 234 -23.95 -10.65 3.26
CA VAL A 234 -23.86 -11.27 4.58
C VAL A 234 -24.90 -12.37 4.72
N GLU A 235 -24.43 -13.57 5.06
CA GLU A 235 -25.25 -14.75 5.35
C GLU A 235 -25.07 -15.14 6.81
N ALA A 236 -26.16 -15.45 7.51
CA ALA A 236 -26.12 -15.94 8.88
C ALA A 236 -27.02 -17.18 9.01
N PHE A 237 -26.45 -18.30 9.47
CA PHE A 237 -27.17 -19.55 9.64
C PHE A 237 -26.70 -20.29 10.89
N TYR A 238 -27.55 -21.13 11.48
CA TYR A 238 -27.15 -21.90 12.66
C TYR A 238 -26.08 -22.93 12.33
N ASP A 239 -25.06 -23.00 13.18
CA ASP A 239 -23.95 -23.93 13.04
C ASP A 239 -24.28 -25.20 13.84
N SER A 240 -24.50 -26.32 13.16
CA SER A 240 -24.78 -27.61 13.82
C SER A 240 -23.51 -28.33 14.29
N ASP A 241 -22.35 -27.90 13.78
CA ASP A 241 -21.10 -28.62 13.94
C ASP A 241 -20.15 -27.82 14.82
N ASP A 242 -19.74 -28.43 15.93
CA ASP A 242 -18.71 -27.91 16.85
C ASP A 242 -17.29 -28.06 16.30
N ASP A 243 -17.14 -28.12 14.97
CA ASP A 243 -15.83 -28.23 14.34
C ASP A 243 -14.99 -26.99 14.70
N ASP A 244 -14.00 -27.24 15.55
CA ASP A 244 -13.02 -26.28 16.02
C ASP A 244 -12.19 -25.80 14.82
N ASP A 245 -12.66 -24.73 14.19
CA ASP A 245 -11.92 -24.05 13.14
C ASP A 245 -10.55 -23.58 13.68
N ALA A 246 -9.51 -24.30 13.26
CA ALA A 246 -8.13 -24.03 13.61
C ALA A 246 -7.75 -22.61 13.18
N PRO A 247 -7.17 -21.79 14.08
CA PRO A 247 -6.73 -20.46 13.75
C PRO A 247 -5.37 -20.55 13.07
N ASP A 248 -5.34 -20.42 11.75
CA ASP A 248 -4.07 -20.37 11.03
C ASP A 248 -3.96 -19.10 10.18
N GLY A 249 -2.73 -18.63 9.95
CA GLY A 249 -2.45 -17.42 9.15
C GLY A 249 -3.11 -17.43 7.76
N ALA A 250 -3.49 -18.62 7.29
CA ALA A 250 -4.32 -18.87 6.12
C ALA A 250 -5.67 -18.11 6.13
N ALA A 251 -6.27 -17.84 7.31
CA ALA A 251 -7.54 -17.13 7.41
C ALA A 251 -7.44 -15.69 6.91
N LEU A 252 -6.35 -14.99 7.24
CA LEU A 252 -6.14 -13.62 6.79
C LEU A 252 -5.77 -13.56 5.31
N ASP A 253 -4.89 -14.45 4.84
CA ASP A 253 -4.55 -14.53 3.42
C ASP A 253 -5.79 -14.85 2.57
N ARG A 254 -6.63 -15.78 3.03
CA ARG A 254 -7.91 -16.09 2.40
C ARG A 254 -8.83 -14.87 2.39
N PHE A 255 -9.04 -14.23 3.55
CA PHE A 255 -9.88 -13.03 3.65
C PHE A 255 -9.40 -11.91 2.71
N PHE A 256 -8.10 -11.65 2.69
CA PHE A 256 -7.51 -10.62 1.85
C PHE A 256 -7.68 -10.93 0.37
N ALA A 257 -7.51 -12.21 -0.01
CA ALA A 257 -7.65 -12.70 -1.37
C ALA A 257 -9.11 -12.69 -1.86
N THR A 258 -10.03 -13.26 -1.10
CA THR A 258 -11.42 -13.48 -1.52
C THR A 258 -12.35 -12.33 -1.14
N GLY A 259 -11.95 -11.48 -0.19
CA GLY A 259 -12.87 -10.53 0.43
C GLY A 259 -13.91 -11.21 1.33
N ALA A 260 -13.78 -12.51 1.61
CA ALA A 260 -14.75 -13.27 2.39
C ALA A 260 -14.14 -13.76 3.70
N PHE A 261 -14.91 -13.64 4.79
CA PHE A 261 -14.55 -14.23 6.07
C PHE A 261 -15.79 -14.81 6.74
N THR A 262 -15.55 -15.83 7.57
CA THR A 262 -16.59 -16.52 8.32
C THR A 262 -16.24 -16.47 9.81
N TYR A 263 -17.24 -16.26 10.64
CA TYR A 263 -17.08 -16.31 12.09
C TYR A 263 -18.32 -16.86 12.76
N ALA A 264 -18.14 -17.46 13.93
CA ALA A 264 -19.24 -17.94 14.76
C ALA A 264 -19.65 -16.87 15.79
N VAL A 265 -20.96 -16.73 15.99
CA VAL A 265 -21.60 -15.87 16.99
C VAL A 265 -22.66 -16.62 17.77
N ASP A 266 -22.59 -16.54 19.09
CA ASP A 266 -23.58 -16.99 20.04
C ASP A 266 -24.77 -16.00 20.08
N ALA A 267 -25.96 -16.44 19.65
CA ALA A 267 -27.17 -15.61 19.59
C ALA A 267 -28.42 -16.35 20.07
N PRO A 268 -29.44 -15.64 20.59
CA PRO A 268 -30.73 -16.24 20.92
C PRO A 268 -31.43 -16.77 19.66
N PRO A 269 -32.11 -17.92 19.72
CA PRO A 269 -32.83 -18.45 18.57
C PRO A 269 -33.95 -17.51 18.14
N GLY A 270 -34.04 -17.26 16.84
CA GLY A 270 -35.08 -16.44 16.20
C GLY A 270 -34.85 -14.91 16.27
N GLU A 271 -33.75 -14.44 16.86
CA GLU A 271 -33.41 -13.02 16.85
C GLU A 271 -32.54 -12.65 15.64
N ALA A 272 -32.85 -11.52 15.01
CA ALA A 272 -31.99 -10.96 13.97
C ALA A 272 -30.71 -10.39 14.58
N LEU A 273 -29.57 -10.67 13.95
CA LEU A 273 -28.27 -10.14 14.38
C LEU A 273 -28.18 -8.67 13.99
N ARG A 274 -28.20 -7.77 14.97
CA ARG A 274 -28.02 -6.33 14.72
C ARG A 274 -26.55 -5.98 14.65
N LEU A 275 -26.21 -5.13 13.69
CA LEU A 275 -24.92 -4.48 13.58
C LEU A 275 -24.72 -3.54 14.75
N ALA A 276 -23.73 -3.83 15.59
CA ALA A 276 -23.36 -2.92 16.67
C ALA A 276 -22.71 -1.65 16.10
N SER A 277 -23.22 -0.48 16.49
CA SER A 277 -22.61 0.83 16.21
C SER A 277 -21.22 0.96 16.81
N SER A 278 -21.02 0.35 17.97
CA SER A 278 -19.72 0.13 18.58
C SER A 278 -19.09 -1.15 18.01
N GLY A 279 -18.42 -1.04 16.86
CA GLY A 279 -17.88 -2.22 16.17
C GLY A 279 -17.04 -3.16 17.05
N LEU A 280 -16.99 -4.44 16.66
CA LEU A 280 -16.04 -5.51 17.02
C LEU A 280 -15.60 -5.62 18.51
N ARG A 281 -16.44 -5.26 19.47
CA ARG A 281 -16.13 -5.49 20.89
C ARG A 281 -16.94 -6.67 21.41
N LYS A 282 -16.25 -7.82 21.51
CA LYS A 282 -16.53 -9.02 22.35
C LYS A 282 -16.70 -10.39 21.64
N TYR A 283 -16.46 -10.53 20.34
CA TYR A 283 -16.59 -11.84 19.67
C TYR A 283 -15.29 -12.64 19.59
N LYS A 284 -15.21 -13.79 20.29
CA LYS A 284 -13.99 -14.63 20.41
C LYS A 284 -13.38 -15.11 19.07
N PRO A 285 -14.14 -15.51 18.04
CA PRO A 285 -13.53 -15.90 16.75
C PRO A 285 -12.99 -14.70 15.97
N ILE A 286 -13.63 -13.53 16.11
CA ILE A 286 -13.16 -12.27 15.50
C ILE A 286 -12.08 -11.58 16.35
N GLN A 287 -11.98 -11.92 17.64
CA GLN A 287 -10.82 -11.71 18.49
C GLN A 287 -9.67 -12.68 18.15
N ARG A 288 -9.81 -13.60 17.19
CA ARG A 288 -8.66 -14.33 16.62
C ARG A 288 -8.11 -13.63 15.36
N LEU A 289 -8.95 -12.83 14.70
CA LEU A 289 -8.56 -11.67 13.88
C LEU A 289 -8.14 -10.46 14.76
N ASP A 290 -7.70 -10.69 16.00
CA ASP A 290 -7.59 -9.68 17.07
C ASP A 290 -6.73 -8.47 16.71
N ASP A 291 -5.75 -8.69 15.85
CA ASP A 291 -4.89 -7.61 15.44
C ASP A 291 -5.45 -6.82 14.25
N LEU A 292 -6.55 -7.26 13.61
CA LEU A 292 -7.33 -6.49 12.63
C LEU A 292 -8.48 -5.69 13.28
N THR A 293 -9.08 -6.19 14.36
CA THR A 293 -10.33 -5.61 14.86
C THR A 293 -10.16 -4.55 15.95
N LYS A 294 -8.95 -4.44 16.50
CA LYS A 294 -8.55 -3.37 17.44
C LYS A 294 -8.34 -2.01 16.77
N SER A 295 -8.22 -1.95 15.44
CA SER A 295 -8.15 -0.68 14.71
C SER A 295 -9.44 0.12 14.93
N PRO A 296 -9.35 1.37 15.42
CA PRO A 296 -10.50 2.26 15.52
C PRO A 296 -11.28 2.43 14.21
N LYS A 297 -10.65 2.13 13.06
CA LYS A 297 -11.19 2.34 11.71
C LYS A 297 -11.91 1.14 11.10
N LEU A 298 -11.79 -0.05 11.70
CA LEU A 298 -12.66 -1.19 11.37
C LEU A 298 -13.89 -1.27 12.29
N ARG A 299 -13.96 -0.42 13.32
CA ARG A 299 -15.14 -0.29 14.18
C ARG A 299 -16.27 0.31 13.35
N GLY A 300 -17.12 -0.55 12.79
CA GLY A 300 -18.33 -0.16 12.07
C GLY A 300 -18.41 -0.67 10.64
N ALA A 301 -17.30 -1.12 10.03
CA ALA A 301 -17.33 -1.57 8.63
C ALA A 301 -17.66 -3.07 8.45
N VAL A 302 -17.38 -3.86 9.49
CA VAL A 302 -17.62 -5.30 9.48
C VAL A 302 -18.93 -5.59 10.22
N PRO A 303 -19.83 -6.39 9.65
CA PRO A 303 -21.02 -6.84 10.33
C PRO A 303 -20.65 -7.51 11.65
N VAL A 304 -21.09 -7.00 12.80
CA VAL A 304 -20.92 -7.68 14.09
C VAL A 304 -22.25 -7.69 14.83
N ALA A 305 -22.70 -8.90 15.12
CA ALA A 305 -23.80 -9.15 16.02
C ALA A 305 -23.56 -8.53 17.40
N ALA A 306 -24.49 -7.72 17.87
CA ALA A 306 -24.50 -7.26 19.26
C ALA A 306 -24.72 -8.45 20.22
N PRO A 307 -23.96 -8.54 21.33
CA PRO A 307 -24.21 -9.58 22.33
C PRO A 307 -25.59 -9.38 22.97
N PRO A 308 -26.28 -10.46 23.39
CA PRO A 308 -27.56 -10.35 24.09
C PRO A 308 -27.39 -9.55 25.40
N SER A 309 -28.38 -8.74 25.74
CA SER A 309 -28.35 -7.88 26.93
C SER A 309 -28.39 -8.65 28.25
N LYS A 310 -28.73 -9.95 28.24
CA LYS A 310 -28.68 -10.89 29.37
C LYS A 310 -28.34 -12.31 28.88
N PRO A 311 -27.45 -13.06 29.56
CA PRO A 311 -27.23 -14.46 29.24
C PRO A 311 -28.49 -15.28 29.60
N LYS A 312 -29.19 -15.77 28.59
CA LYS A 312 -30.25 -16.78 28.73
C LYS A 312 -29.66 -18.17 28.47
N ALA A 313 -30.34 -19.21 28.94
CA ALA A 313 -29.90 -20.60 28.83
C ALA A 313 -29.95 -21.18 27.39
N ASP A 314 -30.63 -20.50 26.47
CA ASP A 314 -30.81 -20.96 25.08
C ASP A 314 -30.05 -20.05 24.12
N VAL A 315 -28.75 -20.29 23.97
CA VAL A 315 -27.90 -19.58 23.01
C VAL A 315 -27.45 -20.58 21.96
N VAL A 316 -27.67 -20.26 20.69
CA VAL A 316 -27.27 -21.10 19.56
C VAL A 316 -26.09 -20.46 18.86
N ARG A 317 -25.16 -21.28 18.38
CA ARG A 317 -24.03 -20.85 17.57
C ARG A 317 -24.52 -20.55 16.15
N VAL A 318 -24.24 -19.34 15.68
CA VAL A 318 -24.61 -18.84 14.35
C VAL A 318 -23.34 -18.57 13.56
N ARG A 319 -23.21 -19.19 12.41
CA ARG A 319 -22.12 -18.95 11.47
C ARG A 319 -22.50 -17.78 10.57
N VAL A 320 -21.70 -16.72 10.59
CA VAL A 320 -21.86 -15.53 9.75
C VAL A 320 -20.76 -15.52 8.71
N THR A 321 -21.12 -15.48 7.44
CA THR A 321 -20.20 -15.29 6.32
C THR A 321 -20.46 -13.95 5.67
N ALA A 322 -19.43 -13.11 5.56
CA ALA A 322 -19.52 -11.83 4.87
C ALA A 322 -18.54 -11.79 3.71
N THR A 323 -19.03 -11.42 2.53
CA THR A 323 -18.26 -11.34 1.28
C THR A 323 -18.29 -9.93 0.73
N PHE A 324 -17.11 -9.34 0.49
CA PHE A 324 -17.01 -8.01 -0.09
C PHE A 324 -17.40 -8.02 -1.57
N VAL A 325 -18.30 -7.13 -1.93
CA VAL A 325 -18.77 -6.86 -3.29
C VAL A 325 -18.23 -5.51 -3.73
N PRO A 326 -17.20 -5.47 -4.60
CA PRO A 326 -16.60 -4.22 -5.03
C PRO A 326 -17.63 -3.34 -5.74
N PRO A 327 -17.57 -2.01 -5.56
CA PRO A 327 -18.40 -1.11 -6.34
C PRO A 327 -18.12 -1.30 -7.84
N PRO A 328 -19.13 -1.11 -8.72
CA PRO A 328 -18.89 -1.12 -10.15
C PRO A 328 -17.80 -0.09 -10.47
N LYS A 329 -16.76 -0.51 -11.20
CA LYS A 329 -15.72 0.42 -11.66
C LYS A 329 -16.42 1.49 -12.51
N ALA A 330 -16.33 2.75 -12.09
CA ALA A 330 -16.80 3.86 -12.90
C ALA A 330 -16.10 3.76 -14.27
N ALA A 331 -16.90 3.61 -15.33
CA ALA A 331 -16.43 3.48 -16.70
C ALA A 331 -15.83 4.80 -17.22
#